data_AF-A0A3M0YN83-F1
#
_entry.id   AF-A0A3M0YN83-F1
#
_cell.length_a   1.000
_cell.length_b   1.000
_cell.length_c   1.000
_cell.angle_alpha   90.00
_cell.angle_beta   90.00
_cell.angle_gamma   90.00
#
_symmetry.space_group_name_H-M   'P 1'
#
loop_
_entity.id
_entity.type
_entity.pdbx_description
1 polymer ?
#
loop_
_entity_poly.entity_id
_entity_poly.type
_entity_poly.pdbx_seq_one_letter_code
_entity_poly.pdbx_strand_id
1 'polypeptide(L)'
;DLGDGITVGGRLHLLRGLGTLETDKWYVRMETDESSFPAYALDVEADIAMRATGAYAIALDSNDTRTPSPLGYGAGVALDLGATYELNPTWTFLLSAHNLGNLMLTPSTDAKRLYTSGTGQIQFDGFSAEPGNDQAPTFDEQANDLEQQVKDAFPLSIEQEQLVTNLPGPSITMGALADWNEAHRAVFTYQAFTDDLGLKSTLSATWFWHPTRWIELVGGLSWDSRSKLGIGGGIVLDAGPLQLHLLSENLLFAVNPVTARNGGIRMGATIMVNEKY
;
A
#
# COMPACT_ATOMS: atom_id res chain seq x y z
N ASP A 1 -13.25 31.56 9.93
CA ASP A 1 -14.52 32.02 9.36
C ASP A 1 -14.21 33.12 8.36
N LEU A 2 -14.37 32.86 7.06
CA LEU A 2 -13.96 33.78 5.97
C LEU A 2 -15.17 34.40 5.23
N GLY A 3 -16.38 34.19 5.74
CA GLY A 3 -17.66 34.65 5.19
C GLY A 3 -18.78 33.68 5.56
N ASP A 4 -20.05 34.12 5.45
CA ASP A 4 -21.22 33.31 5.81
C ASP A 4 -21.19 31.93 5.12
N GLY A 5 -21.08 30.87 5.91
CA GLY A 5 -21.14 29.48 5.43
C GLY A 5 -19.83 28.86 4.93
N ILE A 6 -18.70 29.59 4.92
CA ILE A 6 -17.40 29.01 4.52
C ILE A 6 -16.57 28.63 5.75
N THR A 7 -16.34 27.33 5.92
CA THR A 7 -15.36 26.82 6.89
C THR A 7 -14.13 26.33 6.14
N VAL A 8 -12.95 26.78 6.58
CA VAL A 8 -11.67 26.27 6.09
C VAL A 8 -10.91 25.61 7.23
N GLY A 9 -10.21 24.53 6.93
CA GLY A 9 -9.43 23.77 7.89
C GLY A 9 -8.12 23.31 7.28
N GLY A 10 -7.13 23.13 8.14
CA GLY A 10 -5.86 22.53 7.79
C GLY A 10 -5.45 21.52 8.85
N ARG A 11 -4.72 20.49 8.44
CA ARG A 11 -4.16 19.50 9.34
C ARG A 11 -2.70 19.25 8.99
N LEU A 12 -1.82 19.48 9.96
CA LEU A 12 -0.41 19.11 9.87
C LEU A 12 -0.23 17.71 10.44
N HIS A 13 0.47 16.85 9.71
CA HIS A 13 0.85 15.52 10.15
C HIS A 13 2.35 15.45 10.36
N LEU A 14 2.76 14.80 11.45
CA LEU A 14 4.14 14.39 11.68
C LEU A 14 4.22 12.90 11.41
N LEU A 15 5.04 12.50 10.44
CA LEU A 15 5.14 11.12 9.99
C LEU A 15 6.45 10.47 10.43
N ARG A 16 6.37 9.17 10.71
CA ARG A 16 7.50 8.27 10.92
C ARG A 16 7.39 7.14 9.89
N GLY A 17 8.46 6.89 9.13
CA GLY A 17 8.51 5.73 8.24
C GLY A 17 8.74 4.47 9.07
N LEU A 18 8.17 3.32 8.70
CA LEU A 18 8.51 2.05 9.37
C LEU A 18 9.62 1.30 8.64
N GLY A 19 9.69 1.50 7.33
CA GLY A 19 10.66 0.95 6.42
C GLY A 19 10.17 1.14 5.00
N THR A 20 11.08 1.19 4.06
CA THR A 20 10.77 1.15 2.62
C THR A 20 11.68 0.15 1.95
N LEU A 21 11.21 -0.39 0.83
CA LEU A 21 11.97 -1.22 -0.09
C LEU A 21 11.66 -0.71 -1.49
N GLU A 22 12.69 -0.18 -2.15
CA GLU A 22 12.61 0.36 -3.51
C GLU A 22 13.54 -0.46 -4.40
N THR A 23 13.08 -0.80 -5.60
CA THR A 23 13.86 -1.57 -6.57
C THR A 23 14.32 -0.61 -7.67
N ASP A 24 15.60 -0.27 -7.66
CA ASP A 24 16.23 0.57 -8.69
C ASP A 24 16.33 -0.19 -10.02
N LYS A 25 16.77 -1.45 -9.94
CA LYS A 25 17.00 -2.32 -11.10
C LYS A 25 16.66 -3.75 -10.75
N TRP A 26 15.89 -4.39 -11.62
CA TRP A 26 15.63 -5.82 -11.56
C TRP A 26 15.72 -6.38 -12.97
N TYR A 27 16.89 -6.91 -13.30
CA TYR A 27 17.14 -7.59 -14.56
C TYR A 27 17.66 -8.98 -14.27
N VAL A 28 16.94 -9.99 -14.77
CA VAL A 28 17.36 -11.39 -14.76
C VAL A 28 16.96 -11.97 -16.10
N ARG A 29 17.94 -12.50 -16.83
CA ARG A 29 17.74 -13.26 -18.06
C ARG A 29 18.28 -14.66 -17.82
N MET A 30 17.50 -15.63 -18.27
CA MET A 30 17.86 -17.04 -18.26
C MET A 30 17.60 -17.55 -19.67
N GLU A 31 18.63 -18.11 -20.28
CA GLU A 31 18.56 -18.65 -21.64
C GLU A 31 19.25 -20.00 -21.70
N THR A 32 18.68 -20.92 -22.47
CA THR A 32 19.28 -22.22 -22.71
C THR A 32 19.72 -22.30 -24.16
N ASP A 33 20.98 -22.63 -24.39
CA ASP A 33 21.52 -22.79 -25.75
C ASP A 33 21.42 -24.26 -26.19
N GLU A 34 20.58 -24.54 -27.19
CA GLU A 34 20.44 -25.88 -27.77
C GLU A 34 21.68 -26.31 -28.57
N SER A 35 22.53 -25.36 -28.95
CA SER A 35 23.75 -25.56 -29.74
C SER A 35 25.04 -25.61 -28.91
N SER A 36 24.96 -25.36 -27.60
CA SER A 36 26.11 -25.49 -26.69
C SER A 36 26.55 -26.94 -26.51
N PHE A 37 27.76 -27.14 -25.99
CA PHE A 37 28.20 -28.45 -25.50
C PHE A 37 28.68 -28.31 -24.04
N PRO A 38 27.99 -28.91 -23.05
CA PRO A 38 26.81 -29.77 -23.20
C PRO A 38 25.58 -29.03 -23.73
N ALA A 39 24.69 -29.76 -24.42
CA ALA A 39 23.47 -29.19 -24.99
C ALA A 39 22.53 -28.70 -23.88
N TYR A 40 21.89 -27.56 -24.09
CA TYR A 40 21.02 -26.88 -23.12
C TYR A 40 21.76 -26.33 -21.90
N ALA A 41 23.00 -25.85 -22.09
CA ALA A 41 23.67 -25.08 -21.05
C ALA A 41 22.82 -23.84 -20.72
N LEU A 42 22.65 -23.58 -19.42
CA LEU A 42 21.85 -22.47 -18.92
C LEU A 42 22.75 -21.24 -18.70
N ASP A 43 22.56 -20.21 -19.51
CA ASP A 43 23.12 -18.89 -19.32
C ASP A 43 22.21 -18.06 -18.41
N VAL A 44 22.73 -17.66 -17.26
CA VAL A 44 22.06 -16.75 -16.32
C VAL A 44 22.78 -15.43 -16.32
N GLU A 45 22.07 -14.36 -16.66
CA GLU A 45 22.54 -12.99 -16.64
C GLU A 45 21.69 -12.21 -15.63
N ALA A 46 22.29 -11.50 -14.68
CA ALA A 46 21.54 -10.73 -13.70
C ALA A 46 22.23 -9.41 -13.33
N ASP A 47 21.41 -8.38 -13.14
CA ASP A 47 21.79 -7.08 -12.60
C ASP A 47 20.65 -6.55 -11.73
N ILE A 48 20.90 -6.51 -10.43
CA ILE A 48 19.91 -6.21 -9.40
C ILE A 48 20.43 -5.06 -8.55
N ALA A 49 19.57 -4.07 -8.30
CA ALA A 49 19.84 -2.98 -7.37
C ALA A 49 18.56 -2.64 -6.61
N MET A 50 18.66 -2.58 -5.29
CA MET A 50 17.56 -2.33 -4.36
C MET A 50 18.02 -1.41 -3.24
N ARG A 51 17.11 -0.57 -2.75
CA ARG A 51 17.31 0.30 -1.60
C ARG A 51 16.32 -0.05 -0.52
N ALA A 52 16.78 -0.12 0.72
CA ALA A 52 15.93 -0.43 1.85
C ALA A 52 16.18 0.52 3.02
N THR A 53 15.16 0.72 3.86
CA THR A 53 15.29 1.39 5.17
C THR A 53 14.61 0.57 6.27
N GLY A 54 14.94 0.89 7.51
CA GLY A 54 14.32 0.29 8.69
C GLY A 54 14.54 -1.20 8.80
N ALA A 55 13.49 -1.95 9.12
CA ALA A 55 13.57 -3.41 9.30
C ALA A 55 14.12 -4.13 8.06
N TYR A 56 13.81 -3.62 6.86
CA TYR A 56 14.31 -4.18 5.60
C TYR A 56 15.82 -3.97 5.46
N ALA A 57 16.35 -2.80 5.80
CA ALA A 57 17.80 -2.53 5.73
C ALA A 57 18.60 -3.38 6.72
N ILE A 58 18.03 -3.68 7.89
CA ILE A 58 18.62 -4.60 8.86
C ILE A 58 18.65 -6.02 8.27
N ALA A 59 17.55 -6.49 7.67
CA ALA A 59 17.47 -7.82 7.09
C ALA A 59 18.40 -8.05 5.88
N LEU A 60 18.82 -6.98 5.19
CA LEU A 60 19.75 -7.08 4.06
C LEU A 60 21.20 -7.33 4.48
N ASP A 61 21.58 -7.03 5.72
CA ASP A 61 22.95 -7.13 6.20
C ASP A 61 23.00 -7.99 7.46
N SER A 62 23.48 -9.21 7.32
CA SER A 62 23.59 -10.18 8.41
C SER A 62 24.49 -9.73 9.56
N ASN A 63 25.32 -8.69 9.35
CA ASN A 63 26.14 -8.10 10.41
C ASN A 63 25.42 -6.99 11.19
N ASP A 64 24.25 -6.51 10.72
CA ASP A 64 23.46 -5.49 11.40
C ASP A 64 22.58 -6.13 12.49
N THR A 65 23.00 -5.96 13.74
CA THR A 65 22.33 -6.56 14.90
C THR A 65 21.29 -5.66 15.56
N ARG A 66 20.98 -4.51 14.94
CA ARG A 66 20.01 -3.56 15.50
C ARG A 66 18.60 -4.14 15.47
N THR A 67 17.83 -3.85 16.51
CA THR A 67 16.42 -4.22 16.56
C THR A 67 15.54 -3.17 15.86
N PRO A 68 14.54 -3.58 15.07
CA PRO A 68 13.53 -2.68 14.51
C PRO A 68 12.91 -1.76 15.58
N SER A 69 12.98 -0.44 15.37
CA SER A 69 12.33 0.54 16.26
C SER A 69 10.81 0.56 16.02
N PRO A 70 9.97 0.37 17.05
CA PRO A 70 8.52 0.50 16.90
C PRO A 70 8.08 1.95 16.63
N LEU A 71 8.96 2.91 16.87
CA LEU A 71 8.73 4.34 16.59
C LEU A 71 9.10 4.73 15.14
N GLY A 72 9.62 3.78 14.36
CA GLY A 72 10.00 3.97 12.97
C GLY A 72 11.37 4.60 12.75
N TYR A 73 11.70 4.75 11.46
CA TYR A 73 12.91 5.28 10.86
C TYR A 73 12.57 6.47 9.96
N GLY A 74 13.39 7.51 10.03
CA GLY A 74 13.12 8.77 9.33
C GLY A 74 11.98 9.57 9.95
N ALA A 75 11.79 10.78 9.44
CA ALA A 75 10.74 11.70 9.85
C ALA A 75 10.27 12.50 8.63
N GLY A 76 8.97 12.79 8.55
CA GLY A 76 8.37 13.58 7.48
C GLY A 76 7.22 14.45 7.98
N VAL A 77 6.75 15.36 7.13
CA VAL A 77 5.63 16.27 7.43
C VAL A 77 4.64 16.29 6.28
N ALA A 78 3.34 16.17 6.56
CA ALA A 78 2.28 16.28 5.54
C ALA A 78 1.29 17.38 5.89
N LEU A 79 0.73 18.04 4.88
CA LEU A 79 -0.33 19.02 5.07
C LEU A 79 -1.60 18.55 4.35
N ASP A 80 -2.72 18.59 5.05
CA ASP A 80 -4.03 18.52 4.44
C ASP A 80 -4.72 19.87 4.54
N LEU A 81 -5.44 20.23 3.49
CA LEU A 81 -6.30 21.41 3.45
C LEU A 81 -7.72 20.99 3.09
N GLY A 82 -8.70 21.64 3.69
CA GLY A 82 -10.10 21.40 3.45
C GLY A 82 -10.90 22.69 3.53
N ALA A 83 -11.96 22.75 2.73
CA ALA A 83 -12.96 23.77 2.78
C ALA A 83 -14.35 23.13 2.68
N THR A 84 -15.30 23.67 3.43
CA THR A 84 -16.71 23.40 3.27
C THR A 84 -17.45 24.71 3.00
N TYR A 85 -18.50 24.61 2.21
CA TYR A 85 -19.40 25.72 1.91
C TYR A 85 -20.85 25.28 2.14
N GLU A 86 -21.47 25.82 3.17
CA GLU A 86 -22.89 25.67 3.45
C GLU A 86 -23.68 26.62 2.56
N LEU A 87 -24.28 26.08 1.49
CA LEU A 87 -25.11 26.87 0.58
C LEU A 87 -26.46 27.21 1.23
N ASN A 88 -27.01 26.27 1.99
CA ASN A 88 -28.24 26.36 2.77
C ASN A 88 -28.30 25.18 3.77
N PRO A 89 -29.30 25.11 4.67
CA PRO A 89 -29.40 24.03 5.66
C PRO A 89 -29.48 22.61 5.09
N THR A 90 -29.74 22.44 3.79
CA THR A 90 -29.77 21.14 3.12
C THR A 90 -28.46 20.82 2.43
N TRP A 91 -27.82 21.78 1.77
CA TRP A 91 -26.67 21.51 0.91
C TRP A 91 -25.36 22.07 1.47
N THR A 92 -24.42 21.17 1.74
CA THR A 92 -23.03 21.51 2.07
C THR A 92 -22.09 20.95 1.01
N PHE A 93 -21.25 21.79 0.42
CA PHE A 93 -20.21 21.36 -0.51
C PHE A 93 -18.89 21.21 0.23
N LEU A 94 -18.09 20.21 -0.15
CA LEU A 94 -16.76 19.98 0.40
C LEU A 94 -15.72 19.95 -0.72
N LEU A 95 -14.55 20.47 -0.40
CA LEU A 95 -13.34 20.34 -1.20
C LEU A 95 -12.17 20.13 -0.25
N SER A 96 -11.43 19.04 -0.40
CA SER A 96 -10.21 18.80 0.34
C SER A 96 -9.10 18.35 -0.58
N ALA A 97 -7.89 18.65 -0.15
CA ALA A 97 -6.67 18.16 -0.74
C ALA A 97 -5.83 17.58 0.41
N HIS A 98 -5.55 16.29 0.32
CA HIS A 98 -4.75 15.56 1.30
C HIS A 98 -3.36 15.29 0.75
N ASN A 99 -2.39 15.16 1.65
CA ASN A 99 -0.99 14.92 1.33
C ASN A 99 -0.42 16.02 0.41
N LEU A 100 -0.80 17.28 0.64
CA LEU A 100 -0.22 18.42 -0.07
C LEU A 100 1.20 18.70 0.43
N GLY A 101 2.11 18.89 -0.52
CA GLY A 101 3.53 19.13 -0.29
C GLY A 101 4.40 17.91 -0.61
N ASN A 102 5.71 18.07 -0.43
CA ASN A 102 6.65 16.97 -0.56
C ASN A 102 6.92 16.42 0.83
N LEU A 103 6.58 15.15 0.99
CA LEU A 103 7.08 14.39 2.11
C LEU A 103 8.50 13.96 1.81
N MET A 104 9.43 14.78 2.25
CA MET A 104 10.79 14.31 2.44
C MET A 104 10.80 13.52 3.74
N LEU A 105 10.83 12.19 3.65
CA LEU A 105 11.47 11.46 4.72
C LEU A 105 12.89 12.02 4.81
N THR A 106 13.20 12.69 5.92
CA THR A 106 14.58 13.10 6.24
C THR A 106 15.45 11.88 6.01
N PRO A 107 16.59 12.02 5.30
CA PRO A 107 17.48 10.91 5.01
C PRO A 107 17.54 9.94 6.17
N SER A 108 16.98 8.75 5.96
CA SER A 108 17.26 7.66 6.88
C SER A 108 18.74 7.40 6.73
N THR A 109 19.55 7.79 7.72
CA THR A 109 20.96 7.41 7.76
C THR A 109 21.12 5.89 7.80
N ASP A 110 20.03 5.17 8.08
CA ASP A 110 19.96 3.71 8.10
C ASP A 110 19.54 3.12 6.75
N ALA A 111 19.49 3.90 5.67
CA ALA A 111 19.21 3.33 4.36
C ALA A 111 20.43 2.54 3.86
N LYS A 112 20.16 1.37 3.27
CA LYS A 112 21.18 0.55 2.62
C LYS A 112 20.78 0.31 1.19
N ARG A 113 21.76 0.33 0.31
CA ARG A 113 21.62 -0.05 -1.09
C ARG A 113 22.36 -1.37 -1.30
N LEU A 114 21.61 -2.38 -1.73
CA LEU A 114 22.10 -3.67 -2.17
C LEU A 114 22.19 -3.66 -3.69
N TYR A 115 23.35 -3.99 -4.25
CA TYR A 115 23.51 -4.02 -5.70
C TYR A 115 24.52 -5.08 -6.16
N THR A 116 24.36 -5.56 -7.39
CA THR A 116 25.38 -6.33 -8.10
C THR A 116 26.37 -5.37 -8.78
N SER A 117 27.67 -5.68 -8.74
CA SER A 117 28.69 -4.89 -9.44
C SER A 117 28.67 -5.15 -10.94
N GLY A 118 27.60 -4.72 -11.61
CA GLY A 118 27.35 -4.93 -13.03
C GLY A 118 26.57 -6.21 -13.32
N THR A 119 26.67 -6.66 -14.57
CA THR A 119 26.03 -7.86 -15.09
C THR A 119 26.92 -9.07 -14.82
N GLY A 120 26.48 -9.98 -13.94
CA GLY A 120 27.11 -11.30 -13.77
C GLY A 120 26.63 -12.27 -14.84
N GLN A 121 27.45 -13.25 -15.20
CA GLN A 121 27.05 -14.35 -16.09
C GLN A 121 27.53 -15.69 -15.52
N ILE A 122 26.65 -16.69 -15.53
CA ILE A 122 26.99 -18.09 -15.26
C ILE A 122 26.48 -18.94 -16.40
N GLN A 123 27.33 -19.86 -16.85
CA GLN A 123 26.93 -20.97 -17.69
C GLN A 123 26.85 -22.23 -16.82
N PHE A 124 25.65 -22.80 -16.68
CA PHE A 124 25.42 -24.04 -15.93
C PHE A 124 25.17 -25.20 -16.87
N ASP A 125 26.05 -26.18 -16.80
CA ASP A 125 26.11 -27.34 -17.69
C ASP A 125 25.26 -28.54 -17.21
N GLY A 126 24.58 -28.40 -16.06
CA GLY A 126 23.79 -29.45 -15.43
C GLY A 126 24.53 -30.22 -14.34
N PHE A 127 23.78 -31.05 -13.59
CA PHE A 127 24.36 -31.96 -12.62
C PHE A 127 24.88 -33.22 -13.30
N SER A 128 26.12 -33.59 -13.01
CA SER A 128 26.73 -34.82 -13.49
C SER A 128 26.33 -35.98 -12.58
N ALA A 129 25.84 -37.08 -13.17
CA ALA A 129 25.57 -38.32 -12.46
C ALA A 129 26.37 -39.44 -13.14
N GLU A 130 27.29 -40.05 -12.38
CA GLU A 130 28.04 -41.23 -12.82
C GLU A 130 27.67 -42.44 -11.95
N PRO A 131 26.64 -43.23 -12.36
CA PRO A 131 26.21 -44.38 -11.58
C PRO A 131 27.34 -45.41 -11.43
N GLY A 132 27.67 -45.77 -10.19
CA GLY A 132 28.69 -46.78 -9.88
C GLY A 132 30.12 -46.25 -9.69
N ASN A 133 30.31 -44.94 -9.69
CA ASN A 133 31.57 -44.30 -9.34
C ASN A 133 31.49 -43.69 -7.93
N ASP A 134 32.02 -44.37 -6.91
CA ASP A 134 32.06 -43.89 -5.51
C ASP A 134 33.02 -42.69 -5.31
N GLN A 135 33.70 -42.23 -6.36
CA GLN A 135 34.55 -41.03 -6.36
C GLN A 135 33.90 -39.85 -7.12
N ALA A 136 32.72 -40.06 -7.73
CA ALA A 136 32.01 -38.98 -8.40
C ALA A 136 31.46 -37.99 -7.35
N PRO A 137 31.47 -36.68 -7.64
CA PRO A 137 30.97 -35.68 -6.71
C PRO A 137 29.49 -35.92 -6.44
N THR A 138 29.14 -35.91 -5.16
CA THR A 138 27.76 -36.05 -4.71
C THR A 138 26.89 -34.88 -5.19
N PHE A 139 25.58 -35.05 -5.20
CA PHE A 139 24.66 -33.95 -5.51
C PHE A 139 24.90 -32.74 -4.61
N ASP A 140 25.14 -32.97 -3.32
CA ASP A 140 25.39 -31.88 -2.35
C ASP A 140 26.67 -31.11 -2.67
N GLU A 141 27.74 -31.80 -3.09
CA GLU A 141 28.99 -31.14 -3.52
C GLU A 141 28.79 -30.29 -4.77
N GLN A 142 28.06 -30.80 -5.76
CA GLN A 142 27.77 -30.05 -6.98
C GLN A 142 26.81 -28.87 -6.73
N ALA A 143 25.85 -29.03 -5.82
CA ALA A 143 24.96 -27.94 -5.42
C ALA A 143 25.71 -26.83 -4.67
N ASN A 144 26.65 -27.19 -3.80
CA ASN A 144 27.53 -26.24 -3.11
C ASN A 144 28.46 -25.51 -4.09
N ASP A 145 28.98 -26.20 -5.11
CA ASP A 145 29.80 -25.58 -6.15
C ASP A 145 28.98 -24.57 -6.97
N LEU A 146 27.76 -24.93 -7.39
CA LEU A 146 26.85 -24.00 -8.05
C LEU A 146 26.52 -22.79 -7.17
N GLU A 147 26.25 -23.00 -5.88
CA GLU A 147 26.02 -21.90 -4.93
C GLU A 147 27.22 -20.95 -4.87
N GLN A 148 28.44 -21.49 -4.85
CA GLN A 148 29.66 -20.70 -4.84
C GLN A 148 29.87 -19.94 -6.16
N GLN A 149 29.65 -20.60 -7.31
CA GLN A 149 29.67 -19.95 -8.62
C GLN A 149 28.66 -18.80 -8.70
N VAL A 150 27.44 -18.98 -8.16
CA VAL A 150 26.42 -17.92 -8.03
C VAL A 150 26.92 -16.75 -7.20
N LYS A 151 27.52 -17.00 -6.03
CA LYS A 151 28.07 -15.94 -5.18
C LYS A 151 29.20 -15.16 -5.86
N ASP A 152 30.05 -15.87 -6.60
CA ASP A 152 31.23 -15.28 -7.24
C ASP A 152 30.87 -14.51 -8.51
N ALA A 153 29.92 -14.99 -9.32
CA ALA A 153 29.47 -14.30 -10.52
C ALA A 153 28.55 -13.10 -10.21
N PHE A 154 27.80 -13.16 -9.10
CA PHE A 154 26.89 -12.11 -8.67
C PHE A 154 27.28 -11.55 -7.30
N PRO A 155 28.46 -10.89 -7.17
CA PRO A 155 28.90 -10.35 -5.90
C PRO A 155 27.95 -9.23 -5.46
N LEU A 156 27.22 -9.49 -4.38
CA LEU A 156 26.31 -8.53 -3.77
C LEU A 156 27.11 -7.57 -2.88
N SER A 157 26.99 -6.28 -3.19
CA SER A 157 27.57 -5.19 -2.41
C SER A 157 26.49 -4.47 -1.64
N ILE A 158 26.79 -4.10 -0.40
CA ILE A 158 25.91 -3.32 0.46
C ILE A 158 26.63 -2.01 0.78
N GLU A 159 26.00 -0.90 0.47
CA GLU A 159 26.49 0.44 0.82
C GLU A 159 25.46 1.19 1.66
N GLN A 160 25.94 2.07 2.54
CA GLN A 160 25.08 2.97 3.30
C GLN A 160 24.78 4.20 2.45
N GLU A 161 23.49 4.49 2.25
CA GLU A 161 23.04 5.61 1.43
C GLU A 161 22.02 6.45 2.22
N GLN A 162 21.71 7.63 1.70
CA GLN A 162 20.56 8.41 2.13
C GLN A 162 19.40 8.14 1.18
N LEU A 163 18.25 7.74 1.73
CA LEU A 163 17.03 7.57 0.94
C LEU A 163 15.99 8.62 1.31
N VAL A 164 15.48 9.30 0.28
CA VAL A 164 14.33 10.19 0.35
C VAL A 164 13.23 9.57 -0.50
N THR A 165 12.06 9.36 0.09
CA THR A 165 10.87 8.83 -0.61
C THR A 165 9.71 9.78 -0.39
N ASN A 166 8.91 9.98 -1.44
CA ASN A 166 7.71 10.78 -1.41
C ASN A 166 6.52 9.91 -0.96
N LEU A 167 5.54 10.50 -0.28
CA LEU A 167 4.26 9.80 -0.09
C LEU A 167 3.55 9.56 -1.44
N PRO A 168 2.61 8.60 -1.48
CA PRO A 168 1.63 8.50 -2.57
C PRO A 168 1.03 9.89 -2.83
N GLY A 169 0.90 10.24 -4.11
CA GLY A 169 0.64 11.60 -4.57
C GLY A 169 -0.60 12.26 -3.93
N PRO A 170 -0.70 13.60 -4.03
CA PRO A 170 -1.79 14.35 -3.41
C PRO A 170 -3.14 13.79 -3.87
N SER A 171 -4.06 13.64 -2.93
CA SER A 171 -5.43 13.24 -3.23
C SER A 171 -6.36 14.45 -3.11
N ILE A 172 -7.21 14.64 -4.10
CA ILE A 172 -8.23 15.68 -4.10
C ILE A 172 -9.57 14.99 -3.93
N THR A 173 -10.34 15.45 -2.94
CA THR A 173 -11.72 15.01 -2.73
C THR A 173 -12.63 16.21 -2.87
N MET A 174 -13.69 16.07 -3.65
CA MET A 174 -14.78 17.03 -3.71
C MET A 174 -16.09 16.31 -3.49
N GLY A 175 -17.08 17.02 -2.98
CA GLY A 175 -18.35 16.37 -2.70
C GLY A 175 -19.45 17.33 -2.28
N ALA A 176 -20.61 16.73 -2.04
CA ALA A 176 -21.78 17.40 -1.53
C ALA A 176 -22.48 16.53 -0.48
N LEU A 177 -22.92 17.14 0.59
CA LEU A 177 -23.85 16.57 1.55
C LEU A 177 -25.23 17.20 1.33
N ALA A 178 -26.26 16.36 1.42
CA ALA A 178 -27.66 16.73 1.30
C ALA A 178 -28.42 16.26 2.54
N ASP A 179 -28.70 17.17 3.47
CA ASP A 179 -29.55 16.96 4.64
C ASP A 179 -30.98 17.38 4.30
N TRP A 180 -31.79 16.46 3.76
CA TRP A 180 -33.17 16.77 3.38
C TRP A 180 -34.07 16.97 4.60
N ASN A 181 -33.82 16.21 5.67
CA ASN A 181 -34.49 16.31 6.97
C ASN A 181 -33.68 15.55 8.02
N GLU A 182 -34.16 15.55 9.28
CA GLU A 182 -33.52 14.84 10.39
C GLU A 182 -33.36 13.33 10.16
N ALA A 183 -34.16 12.73 9.27
CA ALA A 183 -34.13 11.30 9.00
C ALA A 183 -33.25 10.92 7.81
N HIS A 184 -33.00 11.82 6.85
CA HIS A 184 -32.37 11.48 5.58
C HIS A 184 -31.21 12.40 5.23
N ARG A 185 -30.04 11.78 5.08
CA ARG A 185 -28.82 12.42 4.59
C ARG A 185 -28.29 11.66 3.38
N ALA A 186 -27.81 12.38 2.37
CA ALA A 186 -26.99 11.80 1.33
C ALA A 186 -25.63 12.48 1.25
N VAL A 187 -24.62 11.73 0.83
CA VAL A 187 -23.25 12.18 0.62
C VAL A 187 -22.81 11.72 -0.75
N PHE A 188 -22.35 12.66 -1.57
CA PHE A 188 -21.79 12.41 -2.89
C PHE A 188 -20.34 12.86 -2.88
N THR A 189 -19.42 12.01 -3.30
CA THR A 189 -17.99 12.35 -3.31
C THR A 189 -17.33 11.87 -4.59
N TYR A 190 -16.45 12.70 -5.11
CA TYR A 190 -15.47 12.35 -6.13
C TYR A 190 -14.08 12.51 -5.52
N GLN A 191 -13.28 11.46 -5.56
CA GLN A 191 -11.90 11.46 -5.11
C GLN A 191 -10.98 11.11 -6.28
N ALA A 192 -9.86 11.80 -6.39
CA ALA A 192 -8.82 11.52 -7.37
C ALA A 192 -7.45 11.57 -6.70
N PHE A 193 -6.57 10.62 -7.04
CA PHE A 193 -5.18 10.59 -6.60
C PHE A 193 -4.31 9.89 -7.64
N THR A 194 -3.01 10.13 -7.60
CA THR A 194 -2.04 9.49 -8.50
C THR A 194 -1.24 8.45 -7.74
N ASP A 195 -1.15 7.25 -8.31
CA ASP A 195 -0.25 6.19 -7.87
C ASP A 195 0.67 5.75 -9.02
N ASP A 196 1.47 4.71 -8.80
CA ASP A 196 2.47 4.21 -9.77
C ASP A 196 1.85 3.72 -11.09
N LEU A 197 0.54 3.40 -11.10
CA LEU A 197 -0.21 2.98 -12.28
C LEU A 197 -0.94 4.17 -12.95
N GLY A 198 -0.73 5.39 -12.47
CA GLY A 198 -1.29 6.62 -13.01
C GLY A 198 -2.43 7.21 -12.17
N LEU A 199 -3.33 7.97 -12.81
CA LEU A 199 -4.48 8.56 -12.12
C LEU A 199 -5.47 7.47 -11.73
N LYS A 200 -5.92 7.51 -10.48
CA LYS A 200 -7.04 6.72 -9.96
C LYS A 200 -8.10 7.67 -9.45
N SER A 201 -9.35 7.39 -9.79
CA SER A 201 -10.49 8.16 -9.29
C SER A 201 -11.64 7.26 -8.86
N THR A 202 -12.40 7.77 -7.89
CA THR A 202 -13.54 7.09 -7.30
C THR A 202 -14.69 8.06 -7.17
N LEU A 203 -15.85 7.69 -7.71
CA LEU A 203 -17.12 8.37 -7.47
C LEU A 203 -17.93 7.54 -6.48
N SER A 204 -18.53 8.15 -5.47
CA SER A 204 -19.41 7.44 -4.54
C SER A 204 -20.62 8.26 -4.14
N ALA A 205 -21.70 7.55 -3.86
CA ALA A 205 -22.92 8.08 -3.29
C ALA A 205 -23.29 7.21 -2.09
N THR A 206 -23.60 7.84 -0.96
CA THR A 206 -24.03 7.16 0.26
C THR A 206 -25.30 7.82 0.77
N TRP A 207 -26.26 7.02 1.19
CA TRP A 207 -27.51 7.45 1.77
C TRP A 207 -27.60 6.90 3.19
N PHE A 208 -27.99 7.77 4.11
CA PHE A 208 -28.18 7.50 5.52
C PHE A 208 -29.66 7.74 5.82
N TRP A 209 -30.28 6.75 6.48
CA TRP A 209 -31.65 6.84 6.94
C TRP A 209 -31.70 6.56 8.44
N HIS A 210 -32.24 7.50 9.21
CA HIS A 210 -32.45 7.41 10.66
C HIS A 210 -33.93 7.15 10.95
N PRO A 211 -34.43 5.91 10.80
CA PRO A 211 -35.82 5.58 11.12
C PRO A 211 -36.15 5.82 12.60
N THR A 212 -35.15 5.77 13.49
CA THR A 212 -35.28 6.04 14.92
C THR A 212 -34.02 6.73 15.44
N ARG A 213 -34.05 7.18 16.69
CA ARG A 213 -32.87 7.75 17.36
C ARG A 213 -31.76 6.73 17.66
N TRP A 214 -32.03 5.43 17.52
CA TRP A 214 -31.09 4.36 17.89
C TRP A 214 -30.64 3.53 16.70
N ILE A 215 -31.18 3.79 15.51
CA ILE A 215 -30.94 2.99 14.32
C ILE A 215 -30.70 3.93 13.17
N GLU A 216 -29.56 3.78 12.52
CA GLU A 216 -29.26 4.34 11.22
C GLU A 216 -29.00 3.21 10.22
N LEU A 217 -29.60 3.31 9.05
CA LEU A 217 -29.39 2.43 7.92
C LEU A 217 -28.54 3.16 6.90
N VAL A 218 -27.49 2.49 6.42
CA VAL A 218 -26.53 3.03 5.45
C VAL A 218 -26.64 2.24 4.17
N GLY A 219 -26.74 2.92 3.03
CA GLY A 219 -26.65 2.32 1.70
C GLY A 219 -25.68 3.11 0.84
N GLY A 220 -24.84 2.45 0.05
CA GLY A 220 -23.81 3.12 -0.73
C GLY A 220 -23.51 2.46 -2.06
N LEU A 221 -23.17 3.29 -3.04
CA LEU A 221 -22.66 2.91 -4.34
C LEU A 221 -21.30 3.60 -4.55
N SER A 222 -20.35 2.90 -5.13
CA SER A 222 -19.07 3.48 -5.54
C SER A 222 -18.63 2.95 -6.89
N TRP A 223 -17.95 3.77 -7.67
CA TRP A 223 -17.37 3.41 -8.95
C TRP A 223 -15.90 3.85 -8.94
N ASP A 224 -15.00 2.89 -9.06
CA ASP A 224 -13.58 3.10 -9.28
C ASP A 224 -13.19 3.07 -10.77
N SER A 225 -12.41 4.05 -11.21
CA SER A 225 -11.86 4.18 -12.57
C SER A 225 -11.14 2.92 -13.10
N ARG A 226 -10.59 2.08 -12.21
CA ARG A 226 -9.84 0.87 -12.57
C ARG A 226 -10.63 -0.42 -12.42
N SER A 227 -11.96 -0.33 -12.44
CA SER A 227 -12.93 -1.43 -12.41
C SER A 227 -13.33 -1.91 -11.01
N LYS A 228 -14.54 -1.48 -10.60
CA LYS A 228 -15.70 -2.26 -10.12
C LYS A 228 -16.77 -1.28 -9.62
N LEU A 229 -18.04 -1.60 -9.86
CA LEU A 229 -19.15 -0.99 -9.11
C LEU A 229 -19.19 -1.66 -7.73
N GLY A 230 -18.94 -0.89 -6.68
CA GLY A 230 -19.13 -1.31 -5.31
C GLY A 230 -20.56 -1.01 -4.87
N ILE A 231 -21.22 -1.98 -4.25
CA ILE A 231 -22.50 -1.78 -3.56
C ILE A 231 -22.29 -2.18 -2.12
N GLY A 232 -22.50 -1.24 -1.21
CA GLY A 232 -22.35 -1.45 0.21
C GLY A 232 -23.59 -1.05 0.98
N GLY A 233 -23.67 -1.50 2.21
CA GLY A 233 -24.71 -1.08 3.12
C GLY A 233 -24.43 -1.57 4.53
N GLY A 234 -25.19 -1.06 5.49
CA GLY A 234 -24.97 -1.39 6.88
C GLY A 234 -26.01 -0.83 7.81
N ILE A 235 -25.82 -1.14 9.08
CA ILE A 235 -26.68 -0.72 10.18
C ILE A 235 -25.76 -0.17 11.27
N VAL A 236 -26.14 0.97 11.80
CA VAL A 236 -25.52 1.59 12.96
C VAL A 236 -26.56 1.63 14.07
N LEU A 237 -26.18 1.13 15.24
CA LEU A 237 -26.98 1.18 16.45
C LEU A 237 -26.40 2.23 17.39
N ASP A 238 -27.16 3.28 17.65
CA ASP A 238 -26.79 4.36 18.56
C ASP A 238 -27.48 4.16 19.91
N ALA A 239 -26.70 3.79 20.92
CA ALA A 239 -27.14 3.63 22.29
C ALA A 239 -26.56 4.75 23.19
N GLY A 240 -26.44 5.97 22.67
CA GLY A 240 -25.94 7.14 23.40
C GLY A 240 -24.41 7.16 23.44
N PRO A 241 -23.76 6.87 24.58
CA PRO A 241 -22.29 6.84 24.64
C PRO A 241 -21.67 5.66 23.89
N LEU A 242 -22.46 4.66 23.47
CA LEU A 242 -21.99 3.50 22.72
C LEU A 242 -22.69 3.47 21.35
N GLN A 243 -21.90 3.39 20.30
CA GLN A 243 -22.37 3.20 18.93
C GLN A 243 -21.79 1.91 18.37
N LEU A 244 -22.63 1.02 17.87
CA LEU A 244 -22.21 -0.22 17.20
C LEU A 244 -22.44 -0.09 15.70
N HIS A 245 -21.50 -0.55 14.89
CA HIS A 245 -21.62 -0.51 13.43
C HIS A 245 -21.40 -1.89 12.83
N LEU A 246 -22.28 -2.26 11.91
CA LEU A 246 -22.16 -3.44 11.05
C LEU A 246 -22.28 -2.95 9.60
N LEU A 247 -21.18 -3.02 8.86
CA LEU A 247 -21.09 -2.56 7.48
C LEU A 247 -20.70 -3.73 6.58
N SER A 248 -21.19 -3.75 5.34
CA SER A 248 -20.81 -4.72 4.33
C SER A 248 -20.44 -4.03 3.03
N GLU A 249 -19.38 -4.54 2.40
CA GLU A 249 -18.89 -4.12 1.09
C GLU A 249 -19.16 -5.23 0.07
N ASN A 250 -19.62 -4.85 -1.13
CA ASN A 250 -20.00 -5.74 -2.22
C ASN A 250 -21.14 -6.70 -1.86
N LEU A 251 -22.28 -6.14 -1.45
CA LEU A 251 -23.54 -6.87 -1.19
C LEU A 251 -24.02 -7.71 -2.40
N LEU A 252 -23.49 -7.46 -3.59
CA LEU A 252 -23.68 -8.33 -4.76
C LEU A 252 -23.27 -9.79 -4.48
N PHE A 253 -22.36 -10.04 -3.53
CA PHE A 253 -22.02 -11.39 -3.05
C PHE A 253 -23.19 -12.12 -2.39
N ALA A 254 -24.05 -11.41 -1.66
CA ALA A 254 -25.21 -12.03 -1.00
C ALA A 254 -26.32 -12.41 -1.99
N VAL A 255 -26.38 -11.74 -3.15
CA VAL A 255 -27.41 -11.97 -4.18
C VAL A 255 -26.91 -12.90 -5.29
N ASN A 256 -25.62 -12.82 -5.65
CA ASN A 256 -25.00 -13.69 -6.65
C ASN A 256 -23.58 -14.11 -6.23
N PRO A 257 -23.45 -15.15 -5.39
CA PRO A 257 -22.17 -15.58 -4.84
C PRO A 257 -21.21 -16.15 -5.90
N VAL A 258 -21.71 -16.54 -7.09
CA VAL A 258 -20.90 -17.13 -8.18
C VAL A 258 -20.15 -16.06 -8.98
N THR A 259 -20.69 -14.84 -9.10
CA THR A 259 -20.06 -13.74 -9.84
C THR A 259 -19.30 -12.76 -8.94
N ALA A 260 -19.57 -12.80 -7.63
CA ALA A 260 -18.93 -11.93 -6.67
C ALA A 260 -17.54 -12.44 -6.30
N ARG A 261 -16.51 -11.73 -6.79
CA ARG A 261 -15.10 -12.08 -6.52
C ARG A 261 -14.66 -11.81 -5.08
N ASN A 262 -15.26 -10.81 -4.42
CA ASN A 262 -14.88 -10.39 -3.06
C ASN A 262 -16.14 -9.90 -2.31
N GLY A 263 -16.30 -10.29 -1.04
CA GLY A 263 -17.30 -9.76 -0.11
C GLY A 263 -16.65 -9.50 1.24
N GLY A 264 -17.10 -8.46 1.95
CA GLY A 264 -16.56 -8.08 3.25
C GLY A 264 -17.66 -7.69 4.22
N ILE A 265 -17.51 -8.07 5.49
CA ILE A 265 -18.32 -7.62 6.60
C ILE A 265 -17.38 -7.01 7.64
N ARG A 266 -17.69 -5.80 8.09
CA ARG A 266 -16.95 -5.08 9.12
C ARG A 266 -17.88 -4.82 10.29
N MET A 267 -17.39 -5.09 11.48
CA MET A 267 -18.07 -4.83 12.73
C MET A 267 -17.18 -3.98 13.61
N GLY A 268 -17.76 -3.08 14.37
CA GLY A 268 -17.02 -2.37 15.40
C GLY A 268 -17.91 -1.56 16.32
N ALA A 269 -17.26 -0.89 17.26
CA ALA A 269 -17.89 -0.10 18.29
C ALA A 269 -17.12 1.21 18.50
N THR A 270 -17.86 2.29 18.66
CA THR A 270 -17.35 3.60 19.05
C THR A 270 -17.90 3.93 20.42
N ILE A 271 -17.04 4.33 21.35
CA ILE A 271 -17.45 4.79 22.68
C ILE A 271 -17.12 6.27 22.78
N MET A 272 -18.15 7.08 23.00
CA MET A 272 -17.98 8.50 23.31
C MET A 272 -17.81 8.66 24.82
N VAL A 273 -16.58 8.95 25.23
CA VAL A 273 -16.29 9.37 26.61
C VAL A 273 -16.45 10.89 26.66
N ASN A 274 -17.58 11.34 27.18
CA ASN A 274 -17.84 12.77 27.36
C ASN A 274 -17.30 13.17 28.75
N GLU A 275 -16.19 13.90 28.81
CA GLU A 275 -15.80 14.64 30.01
C GLU A 275 -16.70 15.88 30.12
N LYS A 276 -17.91 15.70 30.67
CA LYS A 276 -18.68 16.80 31.25
C LYS A 276 -18.67 16.64 32.76
N TYR A 277 -17.79 17.41 33.41
CA TYR A 277 -18.01 17.93 34.76
C TYR A 277 -18.39 19.40 34.65
#